data_AF-A0A916IDU8-F1
#
_entry.id   AF-A0A916IDU8-F1
#
_cell.length_a   1.000
_cell.length_b   1.000
_cell.length_c   1.000
_cell.angle_alpha   90.00
_cell.angle_beta   90.00
_cell.angle_gamma   90.00
#
_symmetry.space_group_name_H-M   'P 1'
#
loop_
_entity.id
_entity.type
_entity.pdbx_description
1 polymer ?
#
loop_
_entity_poly.entity_id
_entity_poly.type
_entity_poly.pdbx_seq_one_letter_code
_entity_poly.pdbx_strand_id
1 'polypeptide(L)'
;HLFRLANFHRGIVVGTGDLSELALGWCTYGVGDHMSHYNVNASVPKTLIKHLVRWVAQTKQVGEQGSAVLMDIVDTEISPELVPGNDDKQPGQSTEAVIGPYELQDFNLFHVVRYGFTPSKIAFLAHHAWHDRGQGRWPDGPDVSRNQYGLADIKKNLRIFLHRFFATSQFKRSCVPNSPKVGSGGSLSPRGDWRAPSDSSATVWLAELDKVPDAE
;
A
#
# COMPACT_ATOMS: atom_id res chain seq x y z
N HIS A 1 13.10 -20.31 -3.60
CA HIS A 1 14.39 -20.41 -4.31
C HIS A 1 15.42 -19.35 -3.90
N LEU A 2 15.03 -18.07 -3.77
CA LEU A 2 15.95 -16.96 -3.45
C LEU A 2 16.84 -17.19 -2.21
N PHE A 3 16.29 -17.66 -1.09
CA PHE A 3 17.09 -17.97 0.11
C PHE A 3 18.16 -19.06 -0.13
N ARG A 4 17.89 -20.05 -0.98
CA ARG A 4 18.87 -21.10 -1.32
C ARG A 4 20.00 -20.53 -2.18
N LEU A 5 19.68 -19.64 -3.12
CA LEU A 5 20.67 -18.94 -3.94
C LEU A 5 21.52 -17.99 -3.10
N ALA A 6 20.90 -17.24 -2.18
CA ALA A 6 21.62 -16.38 -1.24
C ALA A 6 22.62 -17.20 -0.42
N ASN A 7 22.22 -18.37 0.10
CA ASN A 7 23.15 -19.25 0.81
C ASN A 7 24.32 -19.73 -0.07
N PHE A 8 24.04 -20.16 -1.30
CA PHE A 8 25.07 -20.63 -2.24
C PHE A 8 26.08 -19.53 -2.57
N HIS A 9 25.62 -18.30 -2.78
CA HIS A 9 26.45 -17.14 -3.10
C HIS A 9 26.97 -16.37 -1.87
N ARG A 10 26.68 -16.84 -0.65
CA ARG A 10 26.96 -16.12 0.61
C ARG A 10 26.41 -14.67 0.61
N GLY A 11 25.26 -14.48 -0.01
CA GLY A 11 24.56 -13.20 -0.11
C GLY A 11 23.35 -13.13 0.82
N ILE A 12 22.55 -12.07 0.63
CA ILE A 12 21.30 -11.84 1.36
C ILE A 12 20.13 -11.69 0.38
N VAL A 13 18.94 -12.03 0.85
CA VAL A 13 17.69 -11.75 0.13
C VAL A 13 17.21 -10.35 0.51
N VAL A 14 17.08 -9.47 -0.47
CA VAL A 14 16.47 -8.14 -0.33
C VAL A 14 14.99 -8.23 -0.63
N GLY A 15 14.15 -7.83 0.32
CA GLY A 15 12.70 -7.81 0.18
C GLY A 15 12.21 -6.51 -0.45
N THR A 16 11.09 -6.60 -1.16
CA THR A 16 10.52 -5.49 -1.94
C THR A 16 9.11 -5.10 -1.51
N GLY A 17 8.50 -5.84 -0.57
CA GLY A 17 7.14 -5.56 -0.09
C GLY A 17 7.03 -4.20 0.56
N ASP A 18 5.97 -3.48 0.22
CA ASP A 18 5.79 -2.08 0.60
C ASP A 18 4.87 -1.87 1.82
N LEU A 19 4.80 -0.63 2.31
CA LEU A 19 4.03 -0.28 3.51
C LEU A 19 2.53 -0.57 3.34
N SER A 20 1.98 -0.37 2.15
CA SER A 20 0.56 -0.54 1.84
C SER A 20 0.19 -2.03 1.82
N GLU A 21 1.04 -2.85 1.21
CA GLU A 21 0.93 -4.32 1.24
C GLU A 21 1.01 -4.85 2.67
N LEU A 22 1.94 -4.34 3.49
CA LEU A 22 2.06 -4.67 4.91
C LEU A 22 0.82 -4.25 5.72
N ALA A 23 0.23 -3.09 5.42
CA ALA A 23 -0.98 -2.62 6.08
C ALA A 23 -2.17 -3.54 5.81
N LEU A 24 -2.34 -3.94 4.56
CA LEU A 24 -3.47 -4.74 4.08
C LEU A 24 -3.20 -6.25 4.15
N GLY A 25 -2.01 -6.65 4.60
CA GLY A 25 -1.59 -8.05 4.65
C GLY A 25 -1.61 -8.71 3.27
N TRP A 26 -1.30 -7.94 2.23
CA TRP A 26 -1.30 -8.38 0.83
C TRP A 26 0.05 -9.00 0.47
N CYS A 27 0.36 -10.11 1.13
CA CYS A 27 1.58 -10.88 0.95
C CYS A 27 1.38 -12.33 1.40
N THR A 28 2.22 -13.24 0.93
CA THR A 28 2.29 -14.62 1.42
C THR A 28 3.16 -14.68 2.67
N TYR A 29 2.55 -15.00 3.82
CA TYR A 29 3.26 -15.07 5.10
C TYR A 29 4.17 -16.31 5.18
N GLY A 30 5.33 -16.16 5.83
CA GLY A 30 6.29 -17.24 6.01
C GLY A 30 7.12 -17.47 4.75
N VAL A 31 6.94 -18.59 4.05
CA VAL A 31 7.69 -18.89 2.83
C VAL A 31 7.04 -18.18 1.64
N GLY A 32 7.29 -16.88 1.53
CA GLY A 32 6.72 -16.04 0.48
C GLY A 32 7.43 -14.69 0.36
N ASP A 33 6.81 -13.80 -0.38
CA ASP A 33 7.23 -12.41 -0.63
C ASP A 33 7.33 -11.56 0.65
N HIS A 34 6.67 -11.98 1.74
CA HIS A 34 6.80 -11.36 3.06
C HIS A 34 8.21 -11.44 3.65
N MET A 35 8.96 -12.53 3.39
CA MET A 35 10.22 -12.81 4.08
C MET A 35 11.45 -12.41 3.27
N SER A 36 12.37 -11.73 3.95
CA SER A 36 13.69 -11.35 3.43
C SER A 36 14.68 -11.23 4.59
N HIS A 37 15.96 -11.00 4.27
CA HIS A 37 16.95 -10.65 5.30
C HIS A 37 16.83 -9.17 5.68
N TYR A 38 16.56 -8.32 4.68
CA TYR A 38 16.32 -6.88 4.86
C TYR A 38 15.30 -6.41 3.82
N ASN A 39 14.32 -5.58 4.22
CA ASN A 39 13.33 -5.01 3.32
C ASN A 39 13.53 -3.50 3.23
N VAL A 40 13.88 -3.02 2.04
CA VAL A 40 14.17 -1.60 1.78
C VAL A 40 12.90 -0.76 1.59
N ASN A 41 11.77 -1.39 1.26
CA ASN A 41 10.51 -0.72 0.90
C ASN A 41 9.45 -0.79 2.01
N ALA A 42 9.67 -1.51 3.11
CA ALA A 42 8.63 -1.82 4.10
C ALA A 42 7.94 -0.61 4.75
N SER A 43 8.55 0.58 4.66
CA SER A 43 7.99 1.84 5.18
C SER A 43 7.67 2.86 4.08
N VAL A 44 7.73 2.47 2.81
CA VAL A 44 7.39 3.31 1.67
C VAL A 44 5.98 2.92 1.18
N PRO A 45 4.98 3.82 1.20
CA PRO A 45 3.65 3.51 0.69
C PRO A 45 3.64 3.37 -0.84
N LYS A 46 2.71 2.57 -1.38
CA LYS A 46 2.58 2.30 -2.82
C LYS A 46 2.43 3.59 -3.63
N THR A 47 1.65 4.53 -3.10
CA THR A 47 1.47 5.86 -3.72
C THR A 47 2.78 6.63 -3.87
N LEU A 48 3.74 6.48 -2.94
CA LEU A 48 5.04 7.15 -3.00
C LEU A 48 6.04 6.44 -3.93
N ILE A 49 5.95 5.11 -4.09
CA ILE A 49 6.89 4.33 -4.92
C ILE A 49 6.94 4.89 -6.36
N LYS A 50 5.79 5.17 -6.98
CA LYS A 50 5.73 5.72 -8.35
C LYS A 50 6.51 7.03 -8.48
N HIS A 51 6.38 7.92 -7.48
CA HIS A 51 7.10 9.19 -7.47
C HIS A 51 8.61 9.00 -7.29
N LEU A 52 9.05 8.05 -6.46
CA LEU A 52 10.47 7.76 -6.27
C LEU A 52 11.11 7.20 -7.54
N VAL A 53 10.46 6.24 -8.20
CA VAL A 53 10.96 5.66 -9.45
C VAL A 53 11.05 6.74 -10.54
N ARG A 54 10.01 7.55 -10.69
CA ARG A 54 9.99 8.68 -11.64
C ARG A 54 11.11 9.68 -11.34
N TRP A 55 11.33 10.02 -10.07
CA TRP A 55 12.40 10.94 -9.68
C TRP A 55 13.78 10.38 -10.04
N VAL A 56 14.05 9.10 -9.77
CA VAL A 56 15.31 8.43 -10.15
C VAL A 56 15.53 8.46 -11.67
N ALA A 57 14.47 8.22 -12.45
CA ALA A 57 14.52 8.24 -13.91
C ALA A 57 14.77 9.67 -14.46
N GLN A 58 14.02 10.66 -13.98
CA GLN A 58 14.14 12.05 -14.43
C GLN A 58 15.48 12.69 -14.05
N THR A 59 16.06 12.28 -12.92
CA THR A 59 17.39 12.73 -12.49
C THR A 59 18.53 11.91 -13.09
N LYS A 60 18.23 10.97 -13.99
CA LYS A 60 19.19 10.13 -14.74
C LYS A 60 20.20 9.37 -13.89
N GLN A 61 19.83 8.98 -12.66
CA GLN A 61 20.74 8.30 -11.72
C GLN A 61 21.21 6.91 -12.21
N VAL A 62 20.47 6.31 -13.13
CA VAL A 62 20.75 4.98 -13.70
C VAL A 62 21.17 5.05 -15.19
N GLY A 63 21.64 6.21 -15.64
CA GLY A 63 21.96 6.46 -17.04
C GLY A 63 20.72 6.55 -17.93
N GLU A 64 20.90 6.90 -19.20
CA GLU A 64 19.77 7.18 -20.11
C GLU A 64 18.93 5.94 -20.40
N GLN A 65 19.59 4.82 -20.71
CA GLN A 65 18.90 3.56 -20.99
C GLN A 65 18.13 3.05 -19.77
N GLY A 66 18.73 3.07 -18.59
CA GLY A 66 18.05 2.67 -17.35
C GLY A 66 16.87 3.59 -17.04
N SER A 67 17.00 4.89 -17.30
CA SER A 67 15.93 5.86 -17.04
C SER A 67 14.74 5.64 -17.99
N ALA A 68 15.00 5.31 -19.25
CA ALA A 68 13.94 4.96 -20.20
C ALA A 68 13.17 3.70 -19.74
N VAL A 69 13.88 2.68 -19.26
CA VAL A 69 13.25 1.46 -18.70
C VAL A 69 12.43 1.77 -17.45
N LEU A 70 12.92 2.62 -16.54
CA LEU A 70 12.17 3.00 -15.35
C LEU A 70 10.90 3.80 -15.69
N MET A 71 10.93 4.66 -16.70
CA MET A 71 9.73 5.34 -17.19
C MET A 71 8.73 4.35 -17.77
N ASP A 72 9.18 3.40 -18.59
CA ASP A 72 8.33 2.34 -19.15
C ASP A 72 7.65 1.49 -18.07
N ILE A 73 8.39 1.15 -16.99
CA ILE A 73 7.84 0.45 -15.82
C ILE A 73 6.76 1.29 -15.11
N VAL A 74 6.98 2.61 -14.96
CA VAL A 74 6.01 3.50 -14.30
C VAL A 74 4.74 3.70 -15.13
N ASP A 75 4.88 3.70 -16.46
CA ASP A 75 3.79 3.93 -17.40
C ASP A 75 2.98 2.64 -17.66
N THR A 76 3.54 1.48 -17.34
CA THR A 76 2.86 0.19 -17.41
C THR A 76 1.91 0.00 -16.22
N GLU A 77 0.66 -0.39 -16.50
CA GLU A 77 -0.34 -0.66 -15.46
C GLU A 77 0.10 -1.84 -14.57
N ILE A 78 0.14 -1.61 -13.25
CA ILE A 78 0.56 -2.62 -12.28
C ILE A 78 -0.51 -3.70 -12.17
N SER A 79 -0.17 -4.93 -12.53
CA SER A 79 -1.05 -6.08 -12.38
C SER A 79 -0.39 -7.25 -11.65
N PRO A 80 -1.15 -8.05 -10.87
CA PRO A 80 -0.69 -9.31 -10.30
C PRO A 80 -0.29 -10.31 -11.39
N GLU A 81 0.99 -10.62 -11.47
CA GLU A 81 1.62 -11.46 -12.49
C GLU A 81 1.23 -12.96 -12.41
N LEU A 82 0.36 -13.36 -11.48
CA LEU A 82 0.17 -14.78 -11.12
C LEU A 82 -1.05 -15.46 -11.76
N VAL A 83 -1.84 -14.76 -12.57
CA VAL A 83 -2.95 -15.38 -13.32
C VAL A 83 -2.83 -15.00 -14.80
N PRO A 84 -2.48 -15.95 -15.69
CA PRO A 84 -2.61 -15.73 -17.13
C PRO A 84 -4.02 -15.25 -17.43
N GLY A 85 -4.14 -14.12 -18.13
CA GLY A 85 -5.43 -13.73 -18.70
C GLY A 85 -5.99 -14.84 -19.57
N ASN A 86 -7.31 -14.98 -19.62
CA ASN A 86 -7.96 -15.88 -20.60
C ASN A 86 -7.73 -15.42 -22.06
N ASP A 87 -7.26 -14.18 -22.24
CA ASP A 87 -6.71 -13.63 -23.49
C ASP A 87 -5.38 -12.96 -23.14
N ASP A 88 -4.36 -13.12 -24.01
CA ASP A 88 -2.98 -12.60 -23.92
C ASP A 88 -2.85 -11.06 -23.76
N LYS A 89 -3.90 -10.35 -23.35
CA LYS A 89 -3.97 -8.88 -23.31
C LYS A 89 -4.47 -8.29 -22.01
N GLN A 90 -5.05 -9.07 -21.09
CA GLN A 90 -5.53 -8.53 -19.82
C GLN A 90 -5.27 -9.49 -18.66
N PRO A 91 -4.56 -9.06 -17.62
CA PRO A 91 -4.22 -9.92 -16.49
C PRO A 91 -5.44 -10.22 -15.60
N GLY A 92 -5.49 -11.45 -15.08
CA GLY A 92 -6.72 -12.09 -14.60
C GLY A 92 -7.31 -11.60 -13.27
N GLN A 93 -6.67 -10.70 -12.52
CA GLN A 93 -7.25 -10.12 -11.29
C GLN A 93 -6.41 -8.92 -10.83
N SER A 94 -6.92 -7.68 -10.88
CA SER A 94 -6.19 -6.52 -10.31
C SER A 94 -6.22 -6.56 -8.78
N THR A 95 -5.08 -6.33 -8.12
CA THR A 95 -4.98 -6.28 -6.65
C THR A 95 -5.95 -5.25 -6.05
N GLU A 96 -6.08 -4.09 -6.68
CA GLU A 96 -6.97 -3.03 -6.23
C GLU A 96 -8.45 -3.42 -6.32
N ALA A 97 -8.80 -4.40 -7.17
CA ALA A 97 -10.17 -4.94 -7.20
C ALA A 97 -10.53 -5.67 -5.89
N VAL A 98 -9.54 -6.19 -5.15
CA VAL A 98 -9.73 -6.90 -3.88
C VAL A 98 -9.53 -5.99 -2.68
N ILE A 99 -8.48 -5.17 -2.70
CA ILE A 99 -8.10 -4.37 -1.53
C ILE A 99 -8.52 -2.91 -1.62
N GLY A 100 -9.10 -2.47 -2.74
CA GLY A 100 -9.40 -1.07 -3.02
C GLY A 100 -8.20 -0.30 -3.61
N PRO A 101 -8.43 0.92 -4.11
CA PRO A 101 -7.39 1.76 -4.70
C PRO A 101 -6.38 2.19 -3.63
N TYR A 102 -5.08 2.09 -3.96
CA TYR A 102 -4.02 2.33 -2.98
C TYR A 102 -4.04 3.74 -2.41
N GLU A 103 -4.48 4.76 -3.16
CA GLU A 103 -4.58 6.13 -2.65
C GLU A 103 -5.57 6.29 -1.49
N LEU A 104 -6.69 5.56 -1.50
CA LEU A 104 -7.62 5.54 -0.37
C LEU A 104 -7.04 4.73 0.79
N GLN A 105 -6.39 3.61 0.49
CA GLN A 105 -5.81 2.76 1.52
C GLN A 105 -4.65 3.44 2.25
N ASP A 106 -3.78 4.14 1.53
CA ASP A 106 -2.67 4.91 2.09
C ASP A 106 -3.17 6.13 2.85
N PHE A 107 -4.25 6.78 2.39
CA PHE A 107 -4.91 7.85 3.12
C PHE A 107 -5.47 7.36 4.46
N ASN A 108 -6.15 6.22 4.47
CA ASN A 108 -6.67 5.58 5.69
C ASN A 108 -5.52 5.21 6.64
N LEU A 109 -4.49 4.56 6.09
CA LEU A 109 -3.32 4.13 6.84
C LEU A 109 -2.65 5.30 7.56
N PHE A 110 -2.40 6.39 6.84
CA PHE A 110 -1.76 7.57 7.41
C PHE A 110 -2.55 8.11 8.60
N HIS A 111 -3.86 8.29 8.46
CA HIS A 111 -4.68 8.88 9.52
C HIS A 111 -4.86 7.94 10.72
N VAL A 112 -4.90 6.62 10.50
CA VAL A 112 -4.94 5.63 11.59
C VAL A 112 -3.61 5.59 12.32
N VAL A 113 -2.48 5.43 11.64
CA VAL A 113 -1.18 5.23 12.29
C VAL A 113 -0.64 6.52 12.90
N ARG A 114 -0.80 7.65 12.21
CA ARG A 114 -0.25 8.92 12.67
C ARG A 114 -1.08 9.55 13.80
N TYR A 115 -2.41 9.45 13.71
CA TYR A 115 -3.31 10.21 14.58
C TYR A 115 -4.32 9.35 15.37
N GLY A 116 -4.51 8.09 15.02
CA GLY A 116 -5.51 7.24 15.68
C GLY A 116 -6.94 7.74 15.47
N PHE A 117 -7.23 8.42 14.36
CA PHE A 117 -8.55 8.99 14.11
C PHE A 117 -9.63 7.92 13.96
N THR A 118 -10.85 8.25 14.38
CA THR A 118 -12.03 7.39 14.19
C THR A 118 -12.38 7.26 12.71
N PRO A 119 -13.00 6.15 12.28
CA PRO A 119 -13.42 5.95 10.90
C PRO A 119 -14.30 7.07 10.34
N SER A 120 -15.25 7.59 11.12
CA SER A 120 -16.07 8.74 10.72
C SER A 120 -15.25 9.98 10.42
N LYS A 121 -14.22 10.27 11.23
CA LYS A 121 -13.31 11.39 10.99
C LYS A 121 -12.49 11.16 9.73
N ILE A 122 -12.02 9.93 9.50
CA ILE A 122 -11.25 9.57 8.31
C ILE A 122 -12.13 9.69 7.06
N ALA A 123 -13.36 9.17 7.09
CA ALA A 123 -14.31 9.26 6.00
C ALA A 123 -14.64 10.72 5.66
N PHE A 124 -14.86 11.57 6.67
CA PHE A 124 -15.05 13.01 6.48
C PHE A 124 -13.85 13.67 5.79
N LEU A 125 -12.62 13.40 6.26
CA LEU A 125 -11.41 13.97 5.67
C LEU A 125 -11.18 13.46 4.24
N ALA A 126 -11.41 12.17 4.00
CA ALA A 126 -11.29 11.57 2.68
C ALA A 126 -12.32 12.17 1.71
N HIS A 127 -13.56 12.37 2.15
CA HIS A 127 -14.61 12.97 1.33
C HIS A 127 -14.23 14.39 0.91
N HIS A 128 -13.80 15.23 1.85
CA HIS A 128 -13.29 16.57 1.53
C HIS A 128 -12.08 16.57 0.59
N ALA A 129 -11.25 15.54 0.61
CA ALA A 129 -10.07 15.43 -0.26
C ALA A 129 -10.38 14.87 -1.66
N TRP A 130 -11.37 13.97 -1.79
CA TRP A 130 -11.53 13.12 -2.97
C TRP A 130 -12.89 13.23 -3.68
N HIS A 131 -13.90 13.88 -3.10
CA HIS A 131 -15.24 13.94 -3.72
C HIS A 131 -15.26 14.69 -5.06
N ASP A 132 -14.42 15.71 -5.21
CA ASP A 132 -14.35 16.57 -6.40
C ASP A 132 -12.90 16.74 -6.86
N ARG A 133 -12.55 16.13 -8.00
CA ARG A 133 -11.22 16.23 -8.61
C ARG A 133 -10.85 17.65 -9.09
N GLY A 134 -11.83 18.54 -9.23
CA GLY A 134 -11.63 19.94 -9.57
C GLY A 134 -11.18 20.80 -8.39
N GLN A 135 -11.23 20.28 -7.17
CA GLN A 135 -10.83 20.97 -5.94
C GLN A 135 -9.47 20.47 -5.43
N GLY A 136 -8.80 21.31 -4.63
CA GLY A 136 -7.51 20.97 -4.03
C GLY A 136 -6.33 21.03 -5.00
N ARG A 137 -5.28 20.28 -4.70
CA ARG A 137 -4.05 20.20 -5.52
C ARG A 137 -3.73 18.75 -5.84
N TRP A 138 -3.28 18.53 -7.05
CA TRP A 138 -2.74 17.26 -7.50
C TRP A 138 -1.22 17.31 -7.52
N PRO A 139 -0.53 16.18 -7.30
CA PRO A 139 0.89 16.08 -7.61
C PRO A 139 1.18 16.46 -9.07
N ASP A 140 2.38 17.00 -9.32
CA ASP A 140 2.81 17.35 -10.67
C ASP A 140 3.14 16.08 -11.50
N GLY A 141 2.78 16.12 -12.78
CA GLY A 141 3.14 15.09 -13.76
C GLY A 141 2.02 14.82 -14.77
N PRO A 142 2.35 14.50 -16.03
CA PRO A 142 1.37 14.29 -17.09
C PRO A 142 0.43 13.09 -16.82
N ASP A 143 0.90 12.09 -16.08
CA ASP A 143 0.17 10.81 -15.87
C ASP A 143 -0.40 10.67 -14.45
N VAL A 144 -0.61 11.78 -13.75
CA VAL A 144 -1.24 11.74 -12.42
C VAL A 144 -2.74 11.52 -12.59
N SER A 145 -3.21 10.32 -12.23
CA SER A 145 -4.64 10.03 -12.23
C SER A 145 -5.36 10.93 -11.23
N ARG A 146 -6.36 11.67 -11.74
CA ARG A 146 -7.19 12.58 -10.94
C ARG A 146 -8.52 11.92 -10.59
N ASN A 147 -8.40 10.86 -9.79
CA ASN A 147 -9.54 10.06 -9.36
C ASN A 147 -10.46 10.88 -8.44
N GLN A 148 -11.75 10.55 -8.46
CA GLN A 148 -12.74 11.10 -7.54
C GLN A 148 -13.56 9.97 -6.94
N TYR A 149 -13.95 10.11 -5.68
CA TYR A 149 -14.65 9.06 -4.93
C TYR A 149 -15.82 9.64 -4.16
N GLY A 150 -17.01 9.07 -4.36
CA GLY A 150 -18.18 9.38 -3.56
C GLY A 150 -18.07 8.80 -2.15
N LEU A 151 -18.94 9.26 -1.25
CA LEU A 151 -18.95 8.80 0.14
C LEU A 151 -19.11 7.27 0.27
N ALA A 152 -19.94 6.66 -0.58
CA ALA A 152 -20.14 5.21 -0.62
C ALA A 152 -18.84 4.44 -0.90
N ASP A 153 -18.04 4.90 -1.87
CA ASP A 153 -16.77 4.27 -2.23
C ASP A 153 -15.74 4.45 -1.10
N ILE A 154 -15.68 5.63 -0.50
CA ILE A 154 -14.81 5.91 0.65
C ILE A 154 -15.18 4.97 1.82
N LYS A 155 -16.47 4.87 2.17
CA LYS A 155 -16.96 4.00 3.24
C LYS A 155 -16.65 2.54 2.96
N LYS A 156 -16.86 2.07 1.72
CA LYS A 156 -16.54 0.71 1.29
C LYS A 156 -15.04 0.40 1.46
N ASN A 157 -14.18 1.28 0.96
CA ASN A 157 -12.73 1.06 1.00
C ASN A 157 -12.17 1.18 2.41
N LEU A 158 -12.71 2.08 3.24
CA LEU A 158 -12.38 2.16 4.66
C LEU A 158 -12.84 0.91 5.43
N ARG A 159 -13.98 0.30 5.07
CA ARG A 159 -14.38 -1.00 5.65
C ARG A 159 -13.37 -2.09 5.37
N ILE A 160 -12.91 -2.18 4.11
CA ILE A 160 -11.86 -3.12 3.70
C ILE A 160 -10.58 -2.85 4.52
N PHE A 161 -10.15 -1.58 4.59
CA PHE A 161 -8.99 -1.17 5.37
C PHE A 161 -9.10 -1.66 6.82
N LEU A 162 -10.17 -1.30 7.53
CA LEU A 162 -10.33 -1.57 8.96
C LEU A 162 -10.34 -3.07 9.26
N HIS A 163 -11.08 -3.84 8.47
CA HIS A 163 -11.10 -5.29 8.62
C HIS A 163 -9.70 -5.86 8.41
N ARG A 164 -9.01 -5.49 7.32
CA ARG A 164 -7.71 -6.09 7.01
C ARG A 164 -6.65 -5.65 8.00
N PHE A 165 -6.60 -4.37 8.30
CA PHE A 165 -5.60 -3.76 9.15
C PHE A 165 -5.71 -4.24 10.60
N PHE A 166 -6.92 -4.21 11.20
CA PHE A 166 -7.10 -4.56 12.62
C PHE A 166 -7.34 -6.04 12.87
N ALA A 167 -7.97 -6.79 11.96
CA ALA A 167 -8.33 -8.19 12.25
C ALA A 167 -7.44 -9.24 11.57
N THR A 168 -6.97 -9.02 10.33
CA THR A 168 -6.37 -10.13 9.56
C THR A 168 -4.90 -9.98 9.23
N SER A 169 -4.32 -8.78 9.34
CA SER A 169 -2.97 -8.54 8.82
C SER A 169 -1.90 -8.44 9.91
N GLN A 170 -2.29 -8.26 11.17
CA GLN A 170 -1.35 -7.98 12.25
C GLN A 170 -0.38 -9.14 12.51
N PHE A 171 -0.82 -10.38 12.41
CA PHE A 171 0.06 -11.54 12.61
C PHE A 171 1.25 -11.57 11.63
N LYS A 172 1.04 -11.09 10.39
CA LYS A 172 2.12 -10.99 9.40
C LYS A 172 3.16 -9.96 9.86
N ARG A 173 2.67 -8.80 10.32
CA ARG A 173 3.52 -7.70 10.82
C ARG A 173 4.32 -8.04 12.06
N SER A 174 3.84 -8.96 12.90
CA SER A 174 4.55 -9.40 14.10
C SER A 174 5.92 -10.03 13.81
N CYS A 175 6.13 -10.55 12.59
CA CYS A 175 7.37 -11.23 12.18
C CYS A 175 7.99 -10.61 10.91
N VAL A 176 8.13 -9.28 10.86
CA VAL A 176 8.70 -8.58 9.68
C VAL A 176 10.23 -8.52 9.71
N PRO A 177 10.90 -8.62 8.53
CA PRO A 177 12.33 -8.36 8.38
C PRO A 177 12.76 -6.98 8.88
N ASN A 178 14.07 -6.78 9.00
CA ASN A 178 14.63 -5.47 9.31
C ASN A 178 14.39 -4.50 8.15
N SER A 179 14.10 -3.24 8.46
CA SER A 179 13.74 -2.22 7.48
C SER A 179 13.93 -0.82 8.08
N PRO A 180 14.29 0.20 7.29
CA PRO A 180 14.31 1.57 7.76
C PRO A 180 12.89 2.16 7.79
N LYS A 181 12.62 3.03 8.76
CA LYS A 181 11.44 3.89 8.74
C LYS A 181 11.63 4.99 7.70
N VAL A 182 10.59 5.26 6.90
CA VAL A 182 10.56 6.35 5.92
C VAL A 182 9.32 7.21 6.18
N GLY A 183 9.48 8.53 6.11
CA GLY A 183 8.39 9.49 6.29
C GLY A 183 7.95 9.71 7.74
N SER A 184 7.04 10.67 7.91
CA SER A 184 6.52 11.08 9.23
C SER A 184 5.26 10.31 9.65
N GLY A 185 4.58 9.65 8.71
CA GLY A 185 3.33 8.92 8.93
C GLY A 185 3.45 7.70 9.83
N GLY A 186 4.66 7.16 9.99
CA GLY A 186 4.93 5.97 10.79
C GLY A 186 5.37 4.78 9.93
N SER A 187 5.80 3.73 10.61
CA SER A 187 6.11 2.41 10.05
C SER A 187 5.22 1.36 10.70
N LEU A 188 5.20 0.15 10.11
CA LEU A 188 4.42 -0.97 10.64
C LEU A 188 5.27 -2.03 11.33
N SER A 189 6.48 -1.65 11.76
CA SER A 189 7.35 -2.52 12.53
C SER A 189 6.79 -2.74 13.95
N PRO A 190 6.69 -3.99 14.44
CA PRO A 190 6.30 -4.30 15.83
C PRO A 190 7.36 -3.89 16.85
N ARG A 191 8.57 -3.58 16.36
CA ARG A 191 9.71 -3.07 17.12
C ARG A 191 9.77 -1.55 17.13
N GLY A 192 8.88 -0.88 16.38
CA GLY A 192 8.85 0.56 16.18
C GLY A 192 7.47 1.15 16.46
N ASP A 193 6.89 1.80 15.45
CA ASP A 193 5.71 2.66 15.64
C ASP A 193 4.40 1.90 15.86
N TRP A 194 4.29 0.63 15.44
CA TRP A 194 3.01 -0.11 15.48
C TRP A 194 3.07 -1.38 16.34
N ARG A 195 2.61 -1.27 17.58
CA ARG A 195 2.55 -2.37 18.54
C ARG A 195 1.09 -2.76 18.77
N ALA A 196 0.65 -3.84 18.13
CA ALA A 196 -0.73 -4.31 18.22
C ALA A 196 -0.80 -5.84 18.38
N PRO A 197 -1.82 -6.36 19.07
CA PRO A 197 -2.03 -7.80 19.24
C PRO A 197 -2.47 -8.47 17.92
N SER A 198 -1.91 -9.64 17.63
CA SER A 198 -2.18 -10.40 16.39
C SER A 198 -3.58 -11.03 16.33
N ASP A 199 -4.27 -11.08 17.47
CA ASP A 199 -5.57 -11.70 17.75
C ASP A 199 -6.65 -10.67 18.09
N SER A 200 -6.46 -9.41 17.69
CA SER A 200 -7.49 -8.36 17.83
C SER A 200 -8.63 -8.49 16.81
N SER A 201 -9.76 -7.86 17.14
CA SER A 201 -10.92 -7.74 16.26
C SER A 201 -11.08 -6.31 15.72
N ALA A 202 -11.65 -6.19 14.51
CA ALA A 202 -12.06 -4.93 13.92
C ALA A 202 -13.47 -4.47 14.35
N THR A 203 -14.21 -5.22 15.19
CA THR A 203 -15.63 -4.99 15.50
C THR A 203 -15.95 -3.54 15.89
N VAL A 204 -15.19 -2.95 16.82
CA VAL A 204 -15.46 -1.59 17.32
C VAL A 204 -15.22 -0.52 16.24
N TRP A 205 -14.24 -0.74 15.37
CA TRP A 205 -13.94 0.14 14.25
C TRP A 205 -15.03 0.05 13.17
N LEU A 206 -15.51 -1.16 12.87
CA LEU A 206 -16.59 -1.36 11.91
C LEU A 206 -17.92 -0.76 12.41
N ALA A 207 -18.25 -0.94 13.70
CA ALA A 207 -19.44 -0.35 14.30
C ALA A 207 -19.39 1.19 14.33
N GLU A 208 -18.19 1.78 14.44
CA GLU A 208 -18.01 3.23 14.30
C GLU A 208 -18.23 3.68 12.86
N LEU A 209 -17.65 2.95 11.89
CA LEU A 209 -17.82 3.21 10.46
C LEU A 209 -19.29 3.11 10.01
N ASP A 210 -20.09 2.23 10.63
CA ASP A 210 -21.51 2.08 10.31
C ASP A 210 -22.32 3.37 10.59
N LYS A 211 -21.80 4.29 11.41
CA LYS A 211 -22.40 5.60 11.67
C LYS A 211 -22.21 6.61 10.52
N VAL A 212 -21.29 6.33 9.60
CA VAL A 212 -21.08 7.17 8.41
C VAL A 212 -22.25 6.96 7.45
N PRO A 213 -22.87 8.01 6.90
CA PRO A 213 -23.93 7.88 5.91
C PRO A 213 -23.48 7.08 4.67
N ASP A 214 -24.42 6.42 3.98
CA ASP A 214 -24.14 5.72 2.72
C ASP A 214 -24.09 6.67 1.51
N ALA A 215 -24.68 7.86 1.64
CA ALA A 215 -24.71 8.92 0.63
C ALA A 215 -24.63 10.30 1.31
N GLU A 216 -24.31 11.32 0.50
CA GLU A 216 -24.21 12.73 0.91
C GLU A 216 -25.54 13.33 1.36
#